data_AF-A0A174EAA4-F1
#
_entry.id   AF-A0A174EAA4-F1
#
_cell.length_a   1.000
_cell.length_b   1.000
_cell.length_c   1.000
_cell.angle_alpha   90.00
_cell.angle_beta   90.00
_cell.angle_gamma   90.00
#
_symmetry.space_group_name_H-M   'P 1'
#
loop_
_entity.id
_entity.type
_entity.pdbx_description
1 polymer ?
#
loop_
_entity_poly.entity_id
_entity_poly.type
_entity_poly.pdbx_seq_one_letter_code
_entity_poly.pdbx_strand_id
1 'polypeptide(L)'
;MSPISYFGRQRCGKNARYLYALVFDLDGVGMPQLRDTLHQMNNDILPQATFVVNSGTGLHLYYVLQEPIPMYPYNQKCLKELKYSLTRQIWNRYTSTIKEPQVQGILQGFRVVGSGSKLGREYPVTAYRLGGRVTLEKLLEFIPDSNGEQQRLLGLMRKGRLSLAEAKEKYPDWYERRVVKKERRGRWTVKRDLYDWWLHRIADEIRVGHRFYGIMTLAIYAMKCGISEEELRHDAFSLLKPYDDMSVEDINRFTKDDVVCALEMFNEDYVTFPRDDIAKISGLTMPVNKRNWRKQAEHLRRARAVQMVDYPNFEWAGRPSAQDRVYEWRQQNPEGRKADCHRDTGLDPKTIRKWWNCPPPAACPG
;
A
#
# COMPACT_ATOMS: atom_id res chain seq x y z
N MET A 1 -27.71 -10.01 -15.08
CA MET A 1 -26.72 -9.06 -15.59
C MET A 1 -25.58 -8.92 -14.60
N SER A 2 -24.34 -9.10 -15.06
CA SER A 2 -23.17 -8.73 -14.25
C SER A 2 -22.87 -7.24 -14.50
N PRO A 3 -22.56 -6.44 -13.46
CA PRO A 3 -22.11 -5.07 -13.64
C PRO A 3 -20.65 -4.98 -14.10
N ILE A 4 -20.02 -6.12 -14.42
CA ILE A 4 -18.61 -6.26 -14.77
C ILE A 4 -18.47 -6.83 -16.17
N SER A 5 -17.51 -6.31 -16.92
CA SER A 5 -17.01 -6.94 -18.15
C SER A 5 -15.90 -7.93 -17.84
N TYR A 6 -15.83 -9.02 -18.60
CA TYR A 6 -14.81 -10.05 -18.44
C TYR A 6 -14.03 -10.26 -19.74
N PHE A 7 -12.78 -10.68 -19.62
CA PHE A 7 -12.00 -11.25 -20.71
C PHE A 7 -12.35 -12.73 -20.90
N GLY A 8 -12.45 -13.17 -22.16
CA GLY A 8 -12.73 -14.56 -22.47
C GLY A 8 -14.14 -15.02 -22.03
N ARG A 9 -14.31 -16.33 -21.86
CA ARG A 9 -15.63 -16.96 -21.63
C ARG A 9 -15.98 -17.20 -20.16
N GLN A 10 -15.00 -17.19 -19.26
CA GLN A 10 -15.19 -17.52 -17.84
C GLN A 10 -15.38 -16.27 -16.98
N ARG A 11 -16.42 -16.27 -16.13
CA ARG A 11 -16.76 -15.18 -15.21
C ARG A 11 -16.10 -15.38 -13.84
N CYS A 12 -14.79 -15.12 -13.76
CA CYS A 12 -14.03 -15.20 -12.51
C CYS A 12 -13.27 -13.90 -12.24
N GLY A 13 -12.80 -13.71 -11.01
CA GLY A 13 -12.04 -12.51 -10.62
C GLY A 13 -10.79 -12.30 -11.47
N LYS A 14 -10.10 -13.38 -11.87
CA LYS A 14 -8.91 -13.29 -12.75
C LYS A 14 -9.23 -12.69 -14.13
N ASN A 15 -10.46 -12.88 -14.61
CA ASN A 15 -10.90 -12.41 -15.92
C ASN A 15 -11.69 -11.10 -15.86
N ALA A 16 -11.97 -10.56 -14.67
CA ALA A 16 -12.70 -9.31 -14.53
C ALA A 16 -11.88 -8.15 -15.12
N ARG A 17 -12.49 -7.37 -16.02
CA ARG A 17 -11.85 -6.28 -16.76
C ARG A 17 -12.22 -4.91 -16.21
N TYR A 18 -13.49 -4.54 -16.32
CA TYR A 18 -14.00 -3.25 -15.85
C TYR A 18 -15.31 -3.43 -15.09
N LEU A 19 -15.43 -2.77 -13.94
CA LEU A 19 -16.68 -2.59 -13.20
C LEU A 19 -17.37 -1.29 -13.66
N TYR A 20 -18.64 -1.39 -14.03
CA TYR A 20 -19.44 -0.24 -14.52
C TYR A 20 -20.45 0.26 -13.49
N ALA A 21 -20.85 -0.57 -12.53
CA ALA A 21 -21.79 -0.19 -11.50
C ALA A 21 -21.55 -0.97 -10.21
N LEU A 22 -21.75 -0.33 -9.06
CA LEU A 22 -21.94 -1.06 -7.80
C LEU A 22 -23.41 -1.45 -7.69
N VAL A 23 -23.66 -2.70 -7.33
CA VAL A 23 -25.02 -3.23 -7.22
C VAL A 23 -25.19 -3.91 -5.88
N PHE A 24 -26.26 -3.52 -5.19
CA PHE A 24 -26.63 -4.01 -3.87
C PHE A 24 -27.97 -4.70 -3.96
N ASP A 25 -28.02 -5.93 -3.44
CA ASP A 25 -29.27 -6.67 -3.25
C ASP A 25 -29.83 -6.32 -1.89
N LEU A 26 -31.09 -5.91 -1.86
CA LEU A 26 -31.82 -5.60 -0.65
C LEU A 26 -33.06 -6.49 -0.61
N ASP A 27 -32.99 -7.54 0.18
CA ASP A 27 -34.10 -8.46 0.42
C ASP A 27 -34.90 -8.01 1.65
N GLY A 28 -36.09 -8.60 1.86
CA GLY A 28 -36.97 -8.24 2.98
C GLY A 28 -37.61 -6.86 2.83
N VAL A 29 -37.84 -6.42 1.58
CA VAL A 29 -38.39 -5.10 1.28
C VAL A 29 -39.91 -5.19 1.12
N GLY A 30 -40.63 -4.82 2.18
CA GLY A 30 -42.06 -4.51 2.10
C GLY A 30 -42.32 -3.07 1.63
N MET A 31 -43.59 -2.70 1.50
CA MET A 31 -43.98 -1.32 1.15
C MET A 31 -43.43 -0.25 2.11
N PRO A 32 -43.41 -0.45 3.45
CA PRO A 32 -42.79 0.51 4.35
C PRO A 32 -41.29 0.68 4.07
N GLN A 33 -40.56 -0.44 3.92
CA GLN A 33 -39.13 -0.44 3.65
C GLN A 33 -38.78 0.22 2.32
N LEU A 34 -39.58 -0.02 1.28
CA LEU A 34 -39.42 0.63 -0.02
C LEU A 34 -39.56 2.15 0.10
N ARG A 35 -40.62 2.62 0.76
CA ARG A 35 -40.87 4.06 0.97
C ARG A 35 -39.73 4.70 1.76
N ASP A 36 -39.27 4.03 2.81
CA ASP A 36 -38.20 4.54 3.65
C ASP A 36 -36.84 4.55 2.94
N THR A 37 -36.54 3.51 2.13
CA THR A 37 -35.35 3.48 1.26
C THR A 37 -35.32 4.68 0.32
N LEU A 38 -36.43 4.97 -0.36
CA LEU A 38 -36.54 6.13 -1.25
C LEU A 38 -36.48 7.46 -0.49
N HIS A 39 -37.09 7.53 0.69
CA HIS A 39 -37.02 8.70 1.56
C HIS A 39 -35.59 8.99 2.01
N GLN A 40 -34.86 7.99 2.50
CA GLN A 40 -33.46 8.13 2.90
C GLN A 40 -32.57 8.57 1.72
N MET A 41 -32.82 8.06 0.51
CA MET A 41 -32.09 8.49 -0.70
C MET A 41 -32.40 9.94 -1.10
N ASN A 42 -33.63 10.40 -0.89
CA ASN A 42 -34.04 11.77 -1.23
C ASN A 42 -33.60 12.82 -0.21
N ASN A 43 -33.18 12.40 0.98
CA ASN A 43 -32.70 13.27 2.06
C ASN A 43 -31.20 13.08 2.36
N ASP A 44 -30.45 12.52 1.41
CA ASP A 44 -29.00 12.30 1.52
C ASP A 44 -28.55 11.51 2.77
N ILE A 45 -29.42 10.64 3.31
CA ILE A 45 -29.09 9.67 4.36
C ILE A 45 -28.44 8.44 3.73
N LEU A 46 -28.96 8.01 2.59
CA LEU A 46 -28.37 6.97 1.75
C LEU A 46 -27.95 7.56 0.42
N PRO A 47 -26.92 6.99 -0.24
CA PRO A 47 -26.58 7.43 -1.58
C PRO A 47 -27.76 7.18 -2.52
N GLN A 48 -28.12 8.18 -3.32
CA GLN A 48 -29.19 8.03 -4.31
C GLN A 48 -28.75 7.05 -5.41
N ALA A 49 -29.50 5.96 -5.57
CA ALA A 49 -29.24 4.98 -6.62
C ALA A 49 -29.53 5.54 -8.02
N THR A 50 -28.73 5.17 -9.02
CA THR A 50 -29.01 5.48 -10.43
C THR A 50 -30.28 4.77 -10.90
N PHE A 51 -30.38 3.48 -10.60
CA PHE A 51 -31.57 2.68 -10.87
C PHE A 51 -31.98 1.88 -9.64
N VAL A 52 -33.29 1.85 -9.39
CA VAL A 52 -33.94 0.96 -8.43
C VAL A 52 -34.65 -0.12 -9.24
N VAL A 53 -34.22 -1.37 -9.08
CA VAL A 53 -34.75 -2.49 -9.88
C VAL A 53 -35.54 -3.42 -8.97
N ASN A 54 -36.83 -3.61 -9.28
CA ASN A 54 -37.66 -4.58 -8.59
C ASN A 54 -37.31 -6.00 -9.08
N SER A 55 -36.78 -6.82 -8.18
CA SER A 55 -36.30 -8.19 -8.47
C SER A 55 -37.34 -9.28 -8.17
N GLY A 56 -38.54 -8.88 -7.73
CA GLY A 56 -39.67 -9.73 -7.32
C GLY A 56 -39.96 -9.62 -5.82
N THR A 57 -38.99 -10.03 -4.98
CA THR A 57 -39.13 -10.06 -3.51
C THR A 57 -38.29 -9.01 -2.80
N GLY A 58 -37.61 -8.15 -3.57
CA GLY A 58 -36.61 -7.22 -3.07
C GLY A 58 -36.19 -6.22 -4.15
N LEU A 59 -35.18 -5.42 -3.83
CA LEU A 59 -34.65 -4.39 -4.71
C LEU A 59 -33.19 -4.69 -5.07
N HIS A 60 -32.82 -4.49 -6.33
CA HIS A 60 -31.43 -4.27 -6.68
C HIS A 60 -31.19 -2.77 -6.88
N LEU A 61 -30.28 -2.21 -6.10
CA LEU A 61 -29.89 -0.81 -6.17
C LEU A 61 -28.63 -0.69 -7.01
N TYR A 62 -28.74 -0.05 -8.18
CA TYR A 62 -27.63 0.16 -9.10
C TYR A 62 -27.07 1.57 -8.96
N TYR A 63 -25.78 1.65 -8.69
CA TYR A 63 -24.98 2.87 -8.66
C TYR A 63 -24.04 2.85 -9.86
N VAL A 64 -24.48 3.43 -10.98
CA VAL A 64 -23.70 3.42 -12.23
C VAL A 64 -22.57 4.43 -12.10
N LEU A 65 -21.35 3.95 -12.33
CA LEU A 65 -20.16 4.75 -12.17
C LEU A 65 -20.02 5.73 -13.34
N GLN A 66 -19.55 6.95 -13.05
CA GLN A 66 -19.22 7.93 -14.07
C GLN A 66 -18.10 7.41 -14.99
N GLU A 67 -17.08 6.79 -14.38
CA GLU A 67 -15.97 6.13 -15.07
C GLU A 67 -15.87 4.65 -14.66
N PRO A 68 -15.72 3.72 -15.61
CA PRO A 68 -15.51 2.30 -15.28
C PRO A 68 -14.19 2.08 -14.53
N ILE A 69 -14.19 1.15 -13.58
CA ILE A 69 -13.00 0.86 -12.75
C ILE A 69 -12.29 -0.40 -13.26
N PRO A 70 -10.99 -0.35 -13.56
CA PRO A 70 -10.20 -1.53 -13.88
C PRO A 70 -10.23 -2.53 -12.72
N MET A 71 -10.54 -3.80 -13.00
CA MET A 71 -10.71 -4.84 -11.99
C MET A 71 -9.41 -5.61 -11.72
N TYR A 72 -8.31 -4.92 -11.47
CA TYR A 72 -7.08 -5.55 -10.99
C TYR A 72 -7.29 -6.20 -9.60
N PRO A 73 -6.53 -7.24 -9.21
CA PRO A 73 -6.72 -7.93 -7.92
C PRO A 73 -6.77 -6.99 -6.71
N TYR A 74 -5.92 -5.95 -6.73
CA TYR A 74 -5.93 -4.90 -5.71
C TYR A 74 -7.26 -4.14 -5.69
N ASN A 75 -7.71 -3.61 -6.83
CA ASN A 75 -8.98 -2.89 -6.92
C ASN A 75 -10.17 -3.76 -6.51
N GLN A 76 -10.16 -5.06 -6.85
CA GLN A 76 -11.18 -6.00 -6.40
C GLN A 76 -11.28 -6.09 -4.87
N LYS A 77 -10.13 -6.13 -4.18
CA LYS A 77 -10.08 -6.13 -2.71
C LYS A 77 -10.65 -4.83 -2.14
N CYS A 78 -10.24 -3.69 -2.68
CA CYS A 78 -10.71 -2.37 -2.23
C CYS A 78 -12.21 -2.21 -2.45
N LEU A 79 -12.71 -2.59 -3.63
CA LEU A 79 -14.13 -2.51 -3.97
C LEU A 79 -14.99 -3.49 -3.17
N LYS A 80 -14.43 -4.64 -2.78
CA LYS A 80 -15.09 -5.56 -1.84
C LYS A 80 -15.28 -4.90 -0.48
N GLU A 81 -14.24 -4.27 0.07
CA GLU A 81 -14.31 -3.55 1.35
C GLU A 81 -15.31 -2.38 1.29
N LEU A 82 -15.28 -1.59 0.20
CA LEU A 82 -16.23 -0.51 -0.05
C LEU A 82 -17.67 -1.05 -0.09
N LYS A 83 -17.91 -2.11 -0.89
CA LYS A 83 -19.23 -2.72 -1.02
C LYS A 83 -19.73 -3.22 0.33
N TYR A 84 -18.88 -3.85 1.14
CA TYR A 84 -19.28 -4.37 2.45
C TYR A 84 -19.70 -3.23 3.40
N SER A 85 -18.92 -2.14 3.39
CA SER A 85 -19.18 -0.96 4.22
C SER A 85 -20.50 -0.29 3.83
N LEU A 86 -20.73 -0.08 2.52
CA LEU A 86 -21.98 0.47 2.01
C LEU A 86 -23.18 -0.47 2.23
N THR A 87 -23.01 -1.79 2.11
CA THR A 87 -24.08 -2.75 2.41
C THR A 87 -24.58 -2.57 3.83
N ARG A 88 -23.70 -2.34 4.82
CA ARG A 88 -24.10 -2.11 6.21
C ARG A 88 -24.88 -0.82 6.42
N GLN A 89 -24.63 0.21 5.61
CA GLN A 89 -25.37 1.48 5.66
C GLN A 89 -26.74 1.33 5.00
N ILE A 90 -26.75 0.78 3.79
CA ILE A 90 -27.97 0.57 2.99
C ILE A 90 -28.90 -0.43 3.68
N TRP A 91 -28.35 -1.50 4.28
CA TRP A 91 -29.11 -2.54 4.95
C TRP A 91 -29.26 -2.21 6.44
N ASN A 92 -30.35 -1.53 6.77
CA ASN A 92 -30.65 -1.11 8.13
C ASN A 92 -32.09 -1.49 8.50
N ARG A 93 -32.46 -1.26 9.77
CA ARG A 93 -33.78 -1.66 10.31
C ARG A 93 -34.98 -1.04 9.60
N TYR A 94 -34.77 0.01 8.83
CA TYR A 94 -35.82 0.71 8.11
C TYR A 94 -35.93 0.30 6.65
N THR A 95 -34.83 -0.17 6.04
CA THR A 95 -34.77 -0.55 4.62
C THR A 95 -34.93 -2.06 4.39
N SER A 96 -34.80 -2.89 5.42
CA SER A 96 -35.07 -4.32 5.36
C SER A 96 -35.71 -4.84 6.65
N THR A 97 -36.60 -5.83 6.52
CA THR A 97 -37.14 -6.58 7.67
C THR A 97 -36.18 -7.66 8.19
N ILE A 98 -35.13 -7.98 7.44
CA ILE A 98 -34.14 -8.99 7.81
C ILE A 98 -33.02 -8.33 8.63
N LYS A 99 -32.74 -8.86 9.82
CA LYS A 99 -31.78 -8.26 10.76
C LYS A 99 -30.33 -8.35 10.30
N GLU A 100 -29.93 -9.47 9.71
CA GLU A 100 -28.55 -9.69 9.30
C GLU A 100 -28.38 -9.41 7.80
N PRO A 101 -27.50 -8.46 7.41
CA PRO A 101 -27.27 -8.15 6.01
C PRO A 101 -26.67 -9.32 5.24
N GLN A 102 -27.26 -9.65 4.09
CA GLN A 102 -26.64 -10.59 3.16
C GLN A 102 -25.52 -9.89 2.38
N VAL A 103 -24.29 -10.11 2.81
CA VAL A 103 -23.13 -9.45 2.20
C VAL A 103 -22.70 -10.21 0.94
N GLN A 104 -22.78 -9.53 -0.20
CA GLN A 104 -22.54 -10.10 -1.51
C GLN A 104 -21.19 -9.67 -2.11
N GLY A 105 -20.55 -10.59 -2.84
CA GLY A 105 -19.30 -10.30 -3.54
C GLY A 105 -19.44 -9.26 -4.65
N ILE A 106 -18.33 -8.65 -5.06
CA ILE A 106 -18.32 -7.66 -6.15
C ILE A 106 -18.67 -8.28 -7.52
N LEU A 107 -18.38 -9.58 -7.70
CA LEU A 107 -18.56 -10.33 -8.95
C LEU A 107 -19.98 -10.87 -9.16
N GLN A 108 -20.90 -10.62 -8.23
CA GLN A 108 -22.23 -11.21 -8.28
C GLN A 108 -23.02 -10.75 -9.51
N GLY A 109 -23.69 -11.71 -10.14
CA GLY A 109 -24.66 -11.43 -11.20
C GLY A 109 -26.07 -11.26 -10.63
N PHE A 110 -26.84 -10.37 -11.24
CA PHE A 110 -28.22 -10.07 -10.86
C PHE A 110 -29.20 -10.56 -11.93
N ARG A 111 -30.51 -10.43 -11.71
CA ARG A 111 -31.50 -10.67 -12.79
C ARG A 111 -31.38 -9.61 -13.89
N VAL A 112 -31.84 -9.93 -15.11
CA VAL A 112 -31.83 -9.01 -16.25
C VAL A 112 -33.19 -8.30 -16.30
N VAL A 113 -33.19 -6.98 -16.50
CA VAL A 113 -34.45 -6.22 -16.68
C VAL A 113 -35.23 -6.80 -17.86
N GLY A 114 -36.54 -6.99 -17.70
CA GLY A 114 -37.41 -7.64 -18.69
C GLY A 114 -37.43 -9.17 -18.61
N SER A 115 -36.54 -9.80 -17.84
CA SER A 115 -36.63 -11.24 -17.54
C SER A 115 -37.64 -11.52 -16.42
N GLY A 116 -38.13 -12.75 -16.29
CA GLY A 116 -39.01 -13.14 -15.17
C GLY A 116 -38.35 -12.96 -13.80
N SER A 117 -39.11 -12.47 -12.82
CA SER A 117 -38.66 -12.35 -11.43
C SER A 117 -38.76 -13.68 -10.67
N LYS A 118 -38.45 -13.68 -9.35
CA LYS A 118 -38.72 -14.85 -8.48
C LYS A 118 -40.21 -15.24 -8.47
N LEU A 119 -41.09 -14.30 -8.78
CA LEU A 119 -42.55 -14.50 -8.76
C LEU A 119 -43.08 -15.08 -10.09
N GLY A 120 -42.23 -15.29 -11.09
CA GLY A 120 -42.59 -15.85 -12.38
C GLY A 120 -42.46 -14.87 -13.55
N ARG A 121 -42.82 -15.34 -14.75
CA ARG A 121 -42.69 -14.56 -16.00
C ARG A 121 -43.67 -13.41 -16.12
N GLU A 122 -44.83 -13.50 -15.46
CA GLU A 122 -45.87 -12.45 -15.44
C GLU A 122 -45.45 -11.22 -14.63
N TYR A 123 -44.42 -11.37 -13.79
CA TYR A 123 -43.85 -10.30 -12.97
C TYR A 123 -42.41 -10.04 -13.45
N PRO A 124 -42.21 -9.30 -14.56
CA PRO A 124 -40.88 -9.05 -15.09
C PRO A 124 -40.08 -8.14 -14.16
N VAL A 125 -38.77 -8.39 -14.11
CA VAL A 125 -37.82 -7.52 -13.42
C VAL A 125 -37.86 -6.13 -14.07
N THR A 126 -38.25 -5.14 -13.29
CA THR A 126 -38.53 -3.78 -13.79
C THR A 126 -37.57 -2.78 -13.15
N ALA A 127 -36.99 -1.90 -13.96
CA ALA A 127 -36.05 -0.88 -13.51
C ALA A 127 -36.67 0.52 -13.56
N TYR A 128 -36.47 1.28 -12.48
CA TYR A 128 -36.85 2.67 -12.38
C TYR A 128 -35.59 3.51 -12.26
N ARG A 129 -35.46 4.54 -13.11
CA ARG A 129 -34.39 5.52 -12.98
C ARG A 129 -34.74 6.48 -11.86
N LEU A 130 -33.83 6.66 -10.92
CA LEU A 130 -34.01 7.58 -9.79
C LEU A 130 -32.97 8.71 -9.88
N GLY A 131 -31.69 8.37 -9.85
CA GLY A 131 -30.58 9.33 -9.89
C GLY A 131 -29.72 9.28 -11.16
N GLY A 132 -28.65 10.07 -11.11
CA GLY A 132 -27.59 10.13 -12.13
C GLY A 132 -26.48 9.10 -11.94
N ARG A 133 -25.43 9.21 -12.77
CA ARG A 133 -24.18 8.46 -12.54
C ARG A 133 -23.48 9.00 -11.29
N VAL A 134 -22.73 8.15 -10.61
CA VAL A 134 -22.02 8.49 -9.36
C VAL A 134 -20.52 8.29 -9.49
N THR A 135 -19.77 9.01 -8.66
CA THR A 135 -18.34 8.77 -8.45
C THR A 135 -18.15 7.91 -7.20
N LEU A 136 -17.00 7.25 -7.07
CA LEU A 136 -16.70 6.49 -5.86
C LEU A 136 -16.51 7.42 -4.65
N GLU A 137 -15.95 8.60 -4.89
CA GLU A 137 -15.75 9.65 -3.89
C GLU A 137 -17.10 10.05 -3.27
N LYS A 138 -18.13 10.24 -4.09
CA LYS A 138 -19.47 10.54 -3.59
C LYS A 138 -20.05 9.40 -2.77
N LEU A 139 -19.82 8.14 -3.15
CA LEU A 139 -20.30 7.01 -2.37
C LEU A 139 -19.55 6.88 -1.02
N LEU A 140 -18.28 7.27 -0.96
CA LEU A 140 -17.48 7.24 0.26
C LEU A 140 -17.99 8.23 1.33
N GLU A 141 -18.64 9.32 0.93
CA GLU A 141 -19.22 10.30 1.87
C GLU A 141 -20.30 9.68 2.78
N PHE A 142 -20.92 8.58 2.34
CA PHE A 142 -21.96 7.86 3.09
C PHE A 142 -21.40 6.78 4.02
N ILE A 143 -20.08 6.58 4.08
CA ILE A 143 -19.45 5.65 5.01
C ILE A 143 -18.94 6.44 6.21
N PRO A 144 -19.37 6.10 7.45
CA PRO A 144 -18.87 6.76 8.64
C PRO A 144 -17.40 6.42 8.88
N ASP A 145 -16.59 7.45 9.14
CA ASP A 145 -15.14 7.32 9.31
C ASP A 145 -14.71 6.88 10.73
N SER A 146 -15.60 6.21 11.45
CA SER A 146 -15.41 5.81 12.84
C SER A 146 -14.17 4.95 13.10
N ASN A 147 -13.68 4.22 12.08
CA ASN A 147 -12.51 3.33 12.16
C ASN A 147 -11.42 3.62 11.10
N GLY A 148 -11.44 4.81 10.49
CA GLY A 148 -10.51 5.14 9.40
C GLY A 148 -10.76 4.37 8.09
N GLU A 149 -11.96 3.77 7.95
CA GLU A 149 -12.38 3.04 6.76
C GLU A 149 -12.38 3.95 5.52
N GLN A 150 -12.76 5.21 5.71
CA GLN A 150 -12.79 6.20 4.64
C GLN A 150 -11.36 6.55 4.18
N GLN A 151 -10.41 6.83 5.10
CA GLN A 151 -9.01 7.07 4.67
C GLN A 151 -8.35 5.83 4.09
N ARG A 152 -8.67 4.63 4.59
CA ARG A 152 -8.19 3.38 4.00
C ARG A 152 -8.66 3.27 2.56
N LEU A 153 -9.97 3.41 2.30
CA LEU A 153 -10.53 3.33 0.95
C LEU A 153 -10.01 4.46 0.02
N LEU A 154 -9.89 5.69 0.52
CA LEU A 154 -9.29 6.82 -0.21
C LEU A 154 -7.82 6.57 -0.53
N GLY A 155 -7.03 6.04 0.41
CA GLY A 155 -5.62 5.71 0.20
C GLY A 155 -5.41 4.58 -0.80
N LEU A 156 -6.34 3.63 -0.84
CA LEU A 156 -6.38 2.56 -1.83
C LEU A 156 -6.75 3.08 -3.22
N MET A 157 -7.71 4.02 -3.32
CA MET A 157 -8.16 4.61 -4.60
C MET A 157 -7.20 5.65 -5.18
N ARG A 158 -6.50 6.42 -4.33
CA ARG A 158 -5.46 7.38 -4.77
C ARG A 158 -4.22 6.70 -5.32
N LYS A 159 -3.99 5.42 -4.99
CA LYS A 159 -2.93 4.61 -5.59
C LYS A 159 -3.34 4.12 -6.98
N GLY A 160 -3.18 5.00 -7.98
CA GLY A 160 -2.84 4.56 -9.34
C GLY A 160 -3.67 5.13 -10.48
N ARG A 161 -3.22 6.27 -11.03
CA ARG A 161 -3.35 6.57 -12.45
C ARG A 161 -2.03 7.17 -12.94
N LEU A 162 -1.05 6.30 -13.12
CA LEU A 162 0.16 6.64 -13.85
C LEU A 162 0.29 5.56 -14.92
N SER A 163 -0.05 5.93 -16.16
CA SER A 163 0.10 5.04 -17.31
C SER A 163 1.58 4.62 -17.44
N LEU A 164 1.84 3.51 -18.12
CA LEU A 164 3.23 3.08 -18.37
C LEU A 164 4.04 4.15 -19.12
N ALA A 165 3.40 4.93 -19.99
CA ALA A 165 4.02 6.05 -20.67
C ALA A 165 4.40 7.17 -19.69
N GLU A 166 3.46 7.61 -18.85
CA GLU A 166 3.74 8.61 -17.81
C GLU A 166 4.76 8.10 -16.78
N ALA A 167 4.78 6.80 -16.50
CA ALA A 167 5.71 6.19 -15.55
C ALA A 167 7.13 6.11 -16.14
N LYS A 168 7.25 5.87 -17.45
CA LYS A 168 8.52 5.95 -18.18
C LYS A 168 9.08 7.36 -18.17
N GLU A 169 8.23 8.37 -18.32
CA GLU A 169 8.64 9.77 -18.31
C GLU A 169 9.02 10.24 -16.89
N LYS A 170 8.18 9.97 -15.89
CA LYS A 170 8.41 10.43 -14.51
C LYS A 170 9.45 9.60 -13.75
N TYR A 171 9.59 8.32 -14.07
CA TYR A 171 10.47 7.38 -13.37
C TYR A 171 11.24 6.48 -14.37
N PRO A 172 12.10 7.06 -15.23
CA PRO A 172 12.77 6.34 -16.30
C PRO A 172 13.63 5.18 -15.78
N ASP A 173 14.36 5.38 -14.68
CA ASP A 173 15.19 4.34 -14.06
C ASP A 173 14.35 3.19 -13.49
N TRP A 174 13.21 3.50 -12.87
CA TRP A 174 12.30 2.48 -12.38
C TRP A 174 11.70 1.69 -13.54
N TYR A 175 11.29 2.37 -14.61
CA TYR A 175 10.70 1.74 -15.79
C TYR A 175 11.70 0.80 -16.47
N GLU A 176 12.93 1.27 -16.68
CA GLU A 176 14.01 0.47 -17.25
C GLU A 176 14.28 -0.78 -16.40
N ARG A 177 14.43 -0.62 -15.08
CA ARG A 177 14.76 -1.75 -14.21
C ARG A 177 13.60 -2.73 -14.03
N ARG A 178 12.36 -2.25 -13.92
CA ARG A 178 11.19 -3.08 -13.57
C ARG A 178 10.41 -3.58 -14.77
N VAL A 179 10.28 -2.78 -15.82
CA VAL A 179 9.46 -3.09 -16.99
C VAL A 179 10.32 -3.68 -18.10
N VAL A 180 11.46 -3.07 -18.41
CA VAL A 180 12.35 -3.52 -19.50
C VAL A 180 13.22 -4.70 -19.02
N LYS A 181 14.05 -4.49 -18.00
CA LYS A 181 15.02 -5.47 -17.51
C LYS A 181 14.42 -6.53 -16.58
N LYS A 182 13.20 -6.30 -16.07
CA LYS A 182 12.48 -7.17 -15.12
C LYS A 182 13.36 -7.59 -13.92
N GLU A 183 14.20 -6.68 -13.45
CA GLU A 183 15.06 -6.92 -12.29
C GLU A 183 14.20 -7.23 -11.05
N ARG A 184 14.64 -8.21 -10.26
CA ARG A 184 14.00 -8.53 -8.98
C ARG A 184 14.12 -7.37 -8.00
N ARG A 185 13.16 -7.27 -7.07
CA ARG A 185 13.20 -6.25 -6.00
C ARG A 185 14.48 -6.41 -5.20
N GLY A 186 15.01 -5.28 -4.71
CA GLY A 186 16.17 -5.33 -3.81
C GLY A 186 15.80 -6.14 -2.57
N ARG A 187 16.73 -6.92 -2.05
CA ARG A 187 16.54 -7.75 -0.86
C ARG A 187 17.06 -7.00 0.36
N TRP A 188 16.31 -6.98 1.46
CA TRP A 188 16.84 -6.54 2.75
C TRP A 188 17.34 -7.77 3.50
N THR A 189 18.65 -7.96 3.53
CA THR A 189 19.28 -9.00 4.33
C THR A 189 19.56 -8.45 5.73
N VAL A 190 19.09 -9.16 6.74
CA VAL A 190 19.31 -8.80 8.16
C VAL A 190 20.02 -9.95 8.87
N LYS A 191 20.70 -9.66 9.97
CA LYS A 191 21.38 -10.68 10.77
C LYS A 191 20.36 -11.58 11.48
N ARG A 192 20.74 -12.85 11.66
CA ARG A 192 20.00 -13.88 12.38
C ARG A 192 19.55 -13.44 13.78
N ASP A 193 20.34 -12.62 14.48
CA ASP A 193 20.00 -12.10 15.81
C ASP A 193 18.61 -11.46 15.88
N LEU A 194 18.16 -10.83 14.77
CA LEU A 194 16.84 -10.21 14.72
C LEU A 194 15.70 -11.25 14.67
N TYR A 195 15.91 -12.36 13.97
CA TYR A 195 14.94 -13.47 13.93
C TYR A 195 14.81 -14.08 15.32
N ASP A 196 15.93 -14.45 15.94
CA ASP A 196 15.94 -15.07 17.26
C ASP A 196 15.31 -14.13 18.30
N TRP A 197 15.70 -12.85 18.32
CA TRP A 197 15.10 -11.86 19.20
C TRP A 197 13.59 -11.70 18.97
N TRP A 198 13.14 -11.71 17.72
CA TRP A 198 11.73 -11.58 17.41
C TRP A 198 10.92 -12.79 17.85
N LEU A 199 11.44 -14.01 17.63
CA LEU A 199 10.81 -15.26 18.06
C LEU A 199 10.54 -15.26 19.57
N HIS A 200 11.56 -14.93 20.37
CA HIS A 200 11.40 -14.80 21.83
C HIS A 200 10.35 -13.75 22.17
N ARG A 201 10.42 -12.60 21.50
CA ARG A 201 9.53 -11.48 21.80
C ARG A 201 8.06 -11.77 21.52
N ILE A 202 7.75 -12.43 20.40
CA ILE A 202 6.38 -12.81 20.08
C ILE A 202 5.90 -14.01 20.91
N ALA A 203 6.80 -14.81 21.48
CA ALA A 203 6.43 -15.84 22.45
C ALA A 203 5.96 -15.20 23.77
N ASP A 204 6.66 -14.17 24.24
CA ASP A 204 6.47 -13.59 25.56
C ASP A 204 5.46 -12.43 25.61
N GLU A 205 5.47 -11.55 24.61
CA GLU A 205 4.78 -10.24 24.67
C GLU A 205 3.49 -10.17 23.81
N ILE A 206 3.24 -11.13 22.92
CA ILE A 206 2.11 -11.05 21.99
C ILE A 206 0.78 -11.12 22.74
N ARG A 207 -0.23 -10.41 22.22
CA ARG A 207 -1.58 -10.37 22.80
C ARG A 207 -2.61 -11.02 21.89
N VAL A 208 -3.73 -11.43 22.50
CA VAL A 208 -4.94 -11.85 21.78
C VAL A 208 -5.31 -10.78 20.75
N GLY A 209 -5.64 -11.22 19.53
CA GLY A 209 -5.85 -10.35 18.37
C GLY A 209 -4.62 -10.14 17.48
N HIS A 210 -3.39 -10.42 17.97
CA HIS A 210 -2.15 -10.26 17.20
C HIS A 210 -1.36 -11.55 16.94
N ARG A 211 -1.83 -12.69 17.45
CA ARG A 211 -1.19 -14.03 17.32
C ARG A 211 -0.85 -14.41 15.88
N PHE A 212 -1.82 -14.28 14.97
CA PHE A 212 -1.60 -14.50 13.54
C PHE A 212 -0.48 -13.59 12.99
N TYR A 213 -0.52 -12.30 13.34
CA TYR A 213 0.50 -11.35 12.91
C TYR A 213 1.88 -11.62 13.53
N GLY A 214 1.96 -12.25 14.71
CA GLY A 214 3.20 -12.76 15.30
C GLY A 214 3.88 -13.77 14.38
N ILE A 215 3.19 -14.85 14.02
CA ILE A 215 3.73 -15.88 13.10
C ILE A 215 4.02 -15.31 11.71
N MET A 216 3.12 -14.46 11.21
CA MET A 216 3.27 -13.81 9.91
C MET A 216 4.54 -12.98 9.84
N THR A 217 4.84 -12.20 10.89
CA THR A 217 6.05 -11.37 10.95
C THR A 217 7.31 -12.19 11.22
N LEU A 218 7.20 -13.30 11.95
CA LEU A 218 8.28 -14.29 12.09
C LEU A 218 8.69 -14.86 10.72
N ALA A 219 7.73 -15.24 9.88
CA ALA A 219 7.99 -15.74 8.52
C ALA A 219 8.69 -14.70 7.63
N ILE A 220 8.29 -13.43 7.74
CA ILE A 220 8.97 -12.31 7.06
C ILE A 220 10.42 -12.18 7.54
N TYR A 221 10.67 -12.30 8.85
CA TYR A 221 12.04 -12.23 9.39
C TYR A 221 12.89 -13.44 9.01
N ALA A 222 12.33 -14.65 8.99
CA ALA A 222 13.01 -15.83 8.46
C ALA A 222 13.50 -15.58 7.04
N MET A 223 12.63 -15.02 6.17
CA MET A 223 13.01 -14.66 4.81
C MET A 223 14.13 -13.61 4.78
N LYS A 224 14.06 -12.57 5.61
CA LYS A 224 15.10 -11.52 5.68
C LYS A 224 16.44 -12.02 6.23
N CYS A 225 16.41 -12.99 7.14
CA CYS A 225 17.59 -13.52 7.82
C CYS A 225 18.17 -14.78 7.16
N GLY A 226 17.47 -15.34 6.16
CA GLY A 226 17.90 -16.56 5.47
C GLY A 226 17.75 -17.82 6.33
N ILE A 227 16.72 -17.86 7.19
CA ILE A 227 16.35 -19.05 7.96
C ILE A 227 15.66 -20.04 7.03
N SER A 228 15.90 -21.35 7.21
CA SER A 228 15.26 -22.38 6.38
C SER A 228 13.77 -22.45 6.67
N GLU A 229 13.00 -22.94 5.69
CA GLU A 229 11.56 -23.13 5.88
C GLU A 229 11.29 -24.18 6.96
N GLU A 230 12.11 -25.24 7.03
CA GLU A 230 11.97 -26.29 8.04
C GLU A 230 12.13 -25.75 9.47
N GLU A 231 13.13 -24.89 9.69
CA GLU A 231 13.39 -24.26 10.99
C GLU A 231 12.25 -23.29 11.35
N LEU A 232 11.86 -22.41 10.42
CA LEU A 232 10.72 -21.52 10.61
C LEU A 232 9.44 -22.27 10.96
N ARG A 233 9.15 -23.38 10.27
CA ARG A 233 7.96 -24.19 10.54
C ARG A 233 8.01 -24.76 11.94
N HIS A 234 9.15 -25.30 12.36
CA HIS A 234 9.32 -25.81 13.73
C HIS A 234 9.02 -24.73 14.77
N ASP A 235 9.63 -23.55 14.62
CA ASP A 235 9.45 -22.42 15.53
C ASP A 235 8.00 -21.92 15.53
N ALA A 236 7.38 -21.76 14.36
CA ALA A 236 6.00 -21.31 14.24
C ALA A 236 5.00 -22.28 14.88
N PHE A 237 5.19 -23.59 14.70
CA PHE A 237 4.33 -24.60 15.33
C PHE A 237 4.58 -24.73 16.84
N SER A 238 5.78 -24.39 17.33
CA SER A 238 6.05 -24.34 18.78
C SER A 238 5.16 -23.31 19.51
N LEU A 239 4.76 -22.24 18.80
CA LEU A 239 3.91 -21.16 19.33
C LEU A 239 2.41 -21.49 19.29
N LEU A 240 1.99 -22.56 18.59
CA LEU A 240 0.57 -22.92 18.43
C LEU A 240 -0.14 -23.07 19.77
N LYS A 241 0.40 -23.92 20.66
CA LYS A 241 -0.22 -24.18 21.96
C LYS A 241 -0.21 -22.94 22.86
N PRO A 242 0.92 -22.24 23.07
CA PRO A 242 0.93 -20.98 23.82
C PRO A 242 -0.07 -19.95 23.30
N TYR A 243 -0.25 -19.87 21.99
CA TYR A 243 -1.17 -18.91 21.38
C TYR A 243 -2.63 -19.33 21.53
N ASP A 244 -2.95 -20.62 21.40
CA ASP A 244 -4.31 -21.12 21.61
C ASP A 244 -4.73 -21.06 23.07
N ASP A 245 -3.80 -21.28 24.01
CA ASP A 245 -4.04 -21.18 25.46
C ASP A 245 -4.45 -19.75 25.89
N MET A 246 -4.19 -18.74 25.06
CA MET A 246 -4.70 -17.37 25.28
C MET A 246 -6.19 -17.20 24.95
N SER A 247 -6.83 -18.20 24.32
CA SER A 247 -8.23 -18.15 23.90
C SER A 247 -9.16 -18.54 25.05
N VAL A 248 -10.03 -17.62 25.47
CA VAL A 248 -11.07 -17.90 26.47
C VAL A 248 -12.34 -18.46 25.81
N GLU A 249 -12.70 -17.96 24.63
CA GLU A 249 -13.90 -18.36 23.90
C GLU A 249 -13.56 -19.26 22.71
N ASP A 250 -14.43 -20.22 22.41
CA ASP A 250 -14.23 -21.17 21.31
C ASP A 250 -14.20 -20.51 19.93
N ILE A 251 -14.85 -19.35 19.77
CA ILE A 251 -14.82 -18.58 18.53
C ILE A 251 -13.45 -17.94 18.23
N ASN A 252 -12.56 -17.89 19.23
CA ASN A 252 -11.26 -17.22 19.14
C ASN A 252 -10.09 -18.21 19.29
N ARG A 253 -10.33 -19.51 19.09
CA ARG A 253 -9.27 -20.53 19.10
C ARG A 253 -8.22 -20.24 18.04
N PHE A 254 -6.96 -20.50 18.37
CA PHE A 254 -5.83 -20.38 17.45
C PHE A 254 -5.44 -21.76 16.94
N THR A 255 -5.53 -21.96 15.64
CA THR A 255 -5.50 -23.30 15.03
C THR A 255 -4.26 -23.52 14.19
N LYS A 256 -4.05 -24.77 13.77
CA LYS A 256 -3.00 -25.12 12.80
C LYS A 256 -3.16 -24.37 11.48
N ASP A 257 -4.39 -24.11 11.05
CA ASP A 257 -4.67 -23.41 9.80
C ASP A 257 -4.23 -21.94 9.87
N ASP A 258 -4.35 -21.30 11.04
CA ASP A 258 -3.84 -19.95 11.26
C ASP A 258 -2.32 -19.89 11.12
N VAL A 259 -1.60 -20.88 11.66
CA VAL A 259 -0.14 -21.00 11.52
C VAL A 259 0.24 -21.22 10.05
N VAL A 260 -0.42 -22.15 9.35
CA VAL A 260 -0.14 -22.43 7.94
C VAL A 260 -0.42 -21.21 7.06
N CYS A 261 -1.53 -20.51 7.29
CA CYS A 261 -1.87 -19.30 6.54
C CYS A 261 -0.86 -18.17 6.80
N ALA A 262 -0.40 -18.01 8.04
CA ALA A 262 0.63 -17.02 8.35
C ALA A 262 1.99 -17.34 7.69
N LEU A 263 2.35 -18.62 7.59
CA LEU A 263 3.57 -19.08 6.93
C LEU A 263 3.62 -18.81 5.42
N GLU A 264 2.48 -18.53 4.77
CA GLU A 264 2.46 -18.08 3.35
C GLU A 264 3.27 -16.78 3.14
N MET A 265 3.55 -16.02 4.21
CA MET A 265 4.39 -14.82 4.14
C MET A 265 5.89 -15.11 4.12
N PHE A 266 6.32 -16.36 4.22
CA PHE A 266 7.68 -16.79 3.89
C PHE A 266 7.89 -16.70 2.36
N ASN A 267 7.93 -15.48 1.85
CA ASN A 267 7.94 -15.20 0.42
C ASN A 267 8.83 -13.98 0.14
N GLU A 268 9.61 -14.07 -0.94
CA GLU A 268 10.56 -13.05 -1.40
C GLU A 268 9.92 -11.66 -1.58
N ASP A 269 8.63 -11.60 -1.93
CA ASP A 269 7.91 -10.34 -2.13
C ASP A 269 7.82 -9.49 -0.84
N TYR A 270 7.89 -10.13 0.33
CA TYR A 270 7.82 -9.48 1.64
C TYR A 270 9.19 -9.21 2.25
N VAL A 271 10.30 -9.52 1.56
CA VAL A 271 11.65 -9.31 2.13
C VAL A 271 11.97 -7.83 2.41
N THR A 272 11.25 -6.90 1.76
CA THR A 272 11.38 -5.45 1.97
C THR A 272 10.29 -4.86 2.88
N PHE A 273 9.57 -5.71 3.62
CA PHE A 273 8.49 -5.24 4.48
C PHE A 273 9.02 -4.29 5.59
N PRO A 274 8.50 -3.08 5.75
CA PRO A 274 9.05 -2.09 6.68
C PRO A 274 8.97 -2.51 8.16
N ARG A 275 9.97 -2.11 8.97
CA ARG A 275 9.98 -2.35 10.42
C ARG A 275 8.78 -1.71 11.11
N ASP A 276 8.43 -0.48 10.74
CA ASP A 276 7.35 0.25 11.38
C ASP A 276 5.98 -0.39 11.08
N ASP A 277 5.82 -1.01 9.92
CA ASP A 277 4.63 -1.81 9.59
C ASP A 277 4.59 -3.10 10.40
N ILE A 278 5.72 -3.78 10.61
CA ILE A 278 5.82 -4.96 11.50
C ILE A 278 5.40 -4.60 12.92
N ALA A 279 5.88 -3.47 13.44
CA ALA A 279 5.49 -2.97 14.76
C ALA A 279 3.97 -2.73 14.86
N LYS A 280 3.41 -2.09 13.83
CA LYS A 280 1.99 -1.75 13.78
C LYS A 280 1.09 -2.99 13.76
N ILE A 281 1.39 -3.99 12.92
CA ILE A 281 0.52 -5.17 12.74
C ILE A 281 0.67 -6.19 13.87
N SER A 282 1.87 -6.34 14.43
CA SER A 282 2.11 -7.21 15.59
C SER A 282 1.59 -6.61 16.90
N GLY A 283 1.31 -5.31 16.94
CA GLY A 283 0.96 -4.60 18.17
C GLY A 283 2.14 -4.43 19.13
N LEU A 284 3.37 -4.75 18.70
CA LEU A 284 4.59 -4.66 19.50
C LEU A 284 5.40 -3.42 19.12
N THR A 285 5.89 -2.69 20.12
CA THR A 285 6.72 -1.49 19.89
C THR A 285 8.10 -1.89 19.38
N MET A 286 8.57 -1.23 18.30
CA MET A 286 9.92 -1.46 17.74
C MET A 286 10.75 -0.18 17.76
N PRO A 287 11.55 0.06 18.82
CA PRO A 287 12.40 1.24 18.88
C PRO A 287 13.49 1.20 17.81
N VAL A 288 13.84 2.37 17.29
CA VAL A 288 14.98 2.52 16.35
C VAL A 288 16.26 2.28 17.14
N ASN A 289 17.13 1.40 16.64
CA ASN A 289 18.45 1.21 17.23
C ASN A 289 19.27 2.52 17.12
N LYS A 290 19.52 3.18 18.25
CA LYS A 290 20.31 4.41 18.32
C LYS A 290 21.75 4.03 18.63
N ARG A 291 22.64 4.10 17.63
CA ARG A 291 24.07 3.76 17.76
C ARG A 291 24.83 4.51 18.88
N ASN A 292 24.36 5.69 19.29
CA ASN A 292 25.11 6.55 20.22
C ASN A 292 24.24 7.39 21.18
N TRP A 293 22.94 7.10 21.29
CA TRP A 293 21.95 7.89 22.07
C TRP A 293 21.89 9.40 21.77
N ARG A 294 22.66 9.89 20.80
CA ARG A 294 22.77 11.30 20.43
C ARG A 294 21.97 11.59 19.19
N LYS A 295 21.46 12.81 19.09
CA LYS A 295 20.87 13.30 17.83
C LYS A 295 21.98 13.41 16.78
N GLN A 296 21.67 13.14 15.51
CA GLN A 296 22.65 13.18 14.40
C GLN A 296 23.46 14.49 14.37
N ALA A 297 22.82 15.62 14.65
CA ALA A 297 23.47 16.93 14.72
C ALA A 297 24.59 16.99 15.79
N GLU A 298 24.37 16.39 16.96
CA GLU A 298 25.34 16.37 18.05
C GLU A 298 26.51 15.42 17.75
N HIS A 299 26.20 14.26 17.12
CA HIS A 299 27.22 13.34 16.64
C HIS A 299 28.14 13.98 15.60
N LEU A 300 27.56 14.64 14.59
CA LEU A 300 28.32 15.34 13.55
C LEU A 300 29.13 16.51 14.12
N ARG A 301 28.58 17.26 15.07
CA ARG A 301 29.29 18.36 15.73
C ARG A 301 30.55 17.85 16.44
N ARG A 302 30.44 16.76 17.21
CA ARG A 302 31.59 16.14 17.88
C ARG A 302 32.59 15.55 16.89
N ALA A 303 32.11 14.86 15.85
CA ALA A 303 33.00 14.30 14.83
C ALA A 303 33.81 15.41 14.12
N ARG A 304 33.17 16.53 13.78
CA ARG A 304 33.85 17.70 13.21
C ARG A 304 34.82 18.35 14.18
N ALA A 305 34.47 18.45 15.46
CA ALA A 305 35.35 19.01 16.48
C ALA A 305 36.61 18.15 16.67
N VAL A 306 36.47 16.83 16.78
CA VAL A 306 37.60 15.89 16.84
C VAL A 306 38.41 15.94 15.56
N GLN A 307 37.76 15.98 14.40
CA GLN A 307 38.43 16.10 13.10
C GLN A 307 39.25 17.39 12.97
N MET A 308 38.80 18.51 13.53
CA MET A 308 39.59 19.76 13.57
C MET A 308 40.77 19.68 14.53
N VAL A 309 40.69 18.87 15.59
CA VAL A 309 41.82 18.65 16.52
C VAL A 309 42.85 17.69 15.90
N ASP A 310 42.40 16.60 15.30
CA ASP A 310 43.28 15.57 14.72
C ASP A 310 43.91 16.03 13.38
N TYR A 311 43.20 16.87 12.63
CA TYR A 311 43.62 17.38 11.32
C TYR A 311 43.39 18.90 11.22
N PRO A 312 44.14 19.71 11.99
CA PRO A 312 43.96 21.16 12.05
C PRO A 312 44.24 21.85 10.70
N ASN A 313 45.02 21.20 9.83
CA ASN A 313 45.35 21.69 8.49
C ASN A 313 44.39 21.19 7.39
N PHE A 314 43.23 20.64 7.76
CA PHE A 314 42.22 20.18 6.80
C PHE A 314 42.71 19.11 5.81
N GLU A 315 43.65 18.25 6.21
CA GLU A 315 44.20 17.18 5.34
C GLU A 315 43.13 16.17 4.84
N TRP A 316 41.97 16.13 5.50
CA TRP A 316 40.80 15.35 5.12
C TRP A 316 39.94 16.02 4.04
N ALA A 317 40.06 17.33 3.83
CA ALA A 317 39.44 18.02 2.73
C ALA A 317 40.22 17.58 1.49
N GLY A 318 39.65 16.67 0.71
CA GLY A 318 40.36 15.93 -0.35
C GLY A 318 41.17 16.82 -1.31
N ARG A 319 42.02 16.16 -2.12
CA ARG A 319 42.93 16.77 -3.10
C ARG A 319 42.40 18.10 -3.68
N PRO A 320 43.21 19.19 -3.67
CA PRO A 320 42.81 20.47 -4.23
C PRO A 320 42.18 20.30 -5.61
N SER A 321 41.07 20.99 -5.86
CA SER A 321 40.36 20.83 -7.12
C SER A 321 41.30 21.23 -8.28
N ALA A 322 41.06 20.67 -9.47
CA ALA A 322 41.85 21.07 -10.64
C ALA A 322 41.72 22.58 -10.93
N GLN A 323 40.67 23.24 -10.45
CA GLN A 323 40.49 24.69 -10.52
C GLN A 323 41.45 25.42 -9.56
N ASP A 324 41.52 24.99 -8.29
CA ASP A 324 42.42 25.58 -7.29
C ASP A 324 43.89 25.45 -7.72
N ARG A 325 44.27 24.27 -8.23
CA ARG A 325 45.63 24.01 -8.70
C ARG A 325 46.03 24.88 -9.89
N VAL A 326 45.11 25.14 -10.83
CA VAL A 326 45.36 26.03 -11.98
C VAL A 326 45.44 27.49 -11.51
N TYR A 327 44.59 27.88 -10.55
CA TYR A 327 44.57 29.23 -10.00
C TYR A 327 45.83 29.56 -9.18
N GLU A 328 46.22 28.69 -8.25
CA GLU A 328 47.47 28.81 -7.47
C GLU A 328 48.70 28.84 -8.37
N TRP A 329 48.78 27.97 -9.37
CA TRP A 329 49.90 27.95 -10.31
C TRP A 329 50.00 29.27 -11.10
N ARG A 330 48.87 29.86 -11.52
CA ARG A 330 48.87 31.17 -12.21
C ARG A 330 49.30 32.32 -11.31
N GLN A 331 48.96 32.29 -10.02
CA GLN A 331 49.39 33.31 -9.07
C GLN A 331 50.91 33.26 -8.85
N GLN A 332 51.47 32.04 -8.83
CA GLN A 332 52.92 31.83 -8.70
C GLN A 332 53.69 32.09 -10.01
N ASN A 333 53.01 31.99 -11.17
CA ASN A 333 53.59 32.16 -12.51
C ASN A 333 52.78 33.16 -13.35
N PRO A 334 52.87 34.48 -13.08
CA PRO A 334 52.04 35.49 -13.72
C PRO A 334 52.18 35.55 -15.25
N GLU A 335 53.39 35.27 -15.77
CA GLU A 335 53.69 35.24 -17.21
C GLU A 335 53.60 33.83 -17.82
N GLY A 336 53.26 32.81 -17.02
CA GLY A 336 53.24 31.41 -17.43
C GLY A 336 52.14 31.12 -18.45
N ARG A 337 52.43 30.26 -19.44
CA ARG A 337 51.45 29.84 -20.46
C ARG A 337 50.75 28.54 -20.04
N LYS A 338 49.60 28.25 -20.68
CA LYS A 338 48.82 27.02 -20.44
C LYS A 338 49.64 25.74 -20.62
N ALA A 339 50.61 25.74 -21.53
CA ALA A 339 51.51 24.62 -21.78
C ALA A 339 52.49 24.40 -20.62
N ASP A 340 52.96 25.48 -19.99
CA ASP A 340 53.85 25.40 -18.82
C ASP A 340 53.09 24.86 -17.61
N CYS A 341 51.85 25.31 -17.40
CA CYS A 341 50.97 24.75 -16.36
C CYS A 341 50.71 23.26 -16.56
N HIS A 342 50.54 22.78 -17.80
CA HIS A 342 50.39 21.35 -18.08
C HIS A 342 51.64 20.56 -17.68
N ARG A 343 52.83 21.06 -18.08
CA ARG A 343 54.11 20.43 -17.76
C ARG A 343 54.35 20.34 -16.25
N ASP A 344 54.00 21.39 -15.52
CA ASP A 344 54.33 21.49 -14.09
C ASP A 344 53.29 20.81 -13.19
N THR A 345 52.01 20.82 -13.59
CA THR A 345 50.90 20.28 -12.76
C THR A 345 50.42 18.89 -13.20
N GLY A 346 50.78 18.45 -14.41
CA GLY A 346 50.29 17.21 -15.02
C GLY A 346 48.79 17.19 -15.34
N LEU A 347 48.10 18.34 -15.24
CA LEU A 347 46.67 18.45 -15.49
C LEU A 347 46.35 18.36 -16.98
N ASP A 348 45.24 17.72 -17.34
CA ASP A 348 44.82 17.60 -18.74
C ASP A 348 44.65 18.99 -19.40
N PRO A 349 45.16 19.20 -20.63
CA PRO A 349 45.09 20.50 -21.31
C PRO A 349 43.67 21.06 -21.49
N LYS A 350 42.62 20.21 -21.55
CA LYS A 350 41.22 20.68 -21.59
C LYS A 350 40.79 21.20 -20.22
N THR A 351 41.22 20.55 -19.15
CA THR A 351 40.97 20.99 -17.77
C THR A 351 41.64 22.33 -17.48
N ILE A 352 42.88 22.53 -17.92
CA ILE A 352 43.59 23.80 -17.78
C ILE A 352 42.88 24.91 -18.57
N ARG A 353 42.48 24.65 -19.83
CA ARG A 353 41.74 25.64 -20.64
C ARG A 353 40.41 26.03 -20.00
N LYS A 354 39.70 25.07 -19.39
CA LYS A 354 38.42 25.29 -18.71
C LYS A 354 38.56 26.25 -17.53
N TRP A 355 39.61 26.08 -16.72
CA TRP A 355 39.76 26.81 -15.45
C TRP A 355 40.69 28.03 -15.50
N TRP A 356 41.40 28.25 -16.61
CA TRP A 356 42.43 29.29 -16.74
C TRP A 356 42.01 30.71 -16.31
N ASN A 357 40.76 31.09 -16.61
CA ASN A 357 40.20 32.41 -16.31
C ASN A 357 39.01 32.33 -15.33
N CYS A 358 38.87 31.20 -14.63
CA CYS A 358 37.74 30.95 -13.74
C CYS A 358 38.28 30.80 -12.31
N PRO A 359 38.41 31.90 -11.55
CA PRO A 359 38.87 31.82 -10.17
C PRO A 359 37.91 30.97 -9.33
N PRO A 360 38.40 30.21 -8.34
CA PRO A 360 37.53 29.45 -7.45
C PRO A 360 36.57 30.40 -6.72
N PRO A 361 35.32 29.98 -6.47
CA PRO A 361 34.35 30.79 -5.75
C PRO A 361 34.90 31.13 -4.37
N ALA A 362 34.75 32.40 -3.95
CA ALA A 362 35.20 32.85 -2.64
C ALA A 362 34.59 31.95 -1.56
N ALA A 363 35.46 31.35 -0.73
CA ALA A 363 35.01 30.52 0.37
C ALA A 363 34.13 31.38 1.29
N CYS A 364 32.85 31.02 1.42
CA CYS A 364 31.98 31.65 2.40
C CYS A 364 32.63 31.47 3.79
N PRO A 365 32.83 32.54 4.58
CA PRO A 365 33.20 32.39 5.98
C PRO A 365 32.07 31.63 6.67
N GLY A 366 32.39 30.43 7.16
CA GLY A 366 31.46 29.50 7.80
C GLY A 366 31.22 29.80 9.27
#